data_AF-A0A954NRS7-F1
#
_entry.id   AF-A0A954NRS7-F1
#
_cell.length_a   1.000
_cell.length_b   1.000
_cell.length_c   1.000
_cell.angle_alpha   90.00
_cell.angle_beta   90.00
_cell.angle_gamma   90.00
#
_symmetry.space_group_name_H-M   'P 1'
#
loop_
_entity.id
_entity.type
_entity.pdbx_description
1 polymer ?
#
loop_
_entity_poly.entity_id
_entity_poly.type
_entity_poly.pdbx_seq_one_letter_code
_entity_poly.pdbx_strand_id
1 'polypeptide(L)'
;MGLFNRKDWNVLAVIYQRQDLYQVSGQRVKGKEADKARDGAKGHSRTIYWAAFDQKGSLVEGGPGLGADHVPAEIVKRMDREIRTNRTVLDILKALETKETDKLAKPLQWTGYPKKQG
;
A
#
# COMPACT_ATOMS: atom_id res chain seq x y z
N MET A 1 -29.93 14.26 -5.89
CA MET A 1 -28.96 15.20 -5.29
C MET A 1 -27.74 14.42 -4.86
N GLY A 2 -26.62 14.62 -5.56
CA GLY A 2 -25.41 13.82 -5.41
C GLY A 2 -24.66 14.17 -4.13
N LEU A 3 -24.69 13.26 -3.16
CA LEU A 3 -23.72 13.21 -2.08
C LEU A 3 -22.35 12.87 -2.69
N PHE A 4 -21.67 13.89 -3.21
CA PHE A 4 -20.23 13.85 -3.47
C PHE A 4 -19.52 13.79 -2.12
N ASN A 5 -19.59 12.63 -1.47
CA ASN A 5 -18.70 12.32 -0.38
C ASN A 5 -17.30 12.32 -1.01
N ARG A 6 -16.53 13.37 -0.76
CA ARG A 6 -15.13 13.54 -1.17
C ARG A 6 -14.32 12.46 -0.45
N LYS A 7 -14.37 11.25 -0.98
CA LYS A 7 -13.65 10.08 -0.48
C LYS A 7 -12.22 10.20 -0.99
N ASP A 8 -11.44 11.04 -0.34
CA ASP A 8 -10.06 11.29 -0.69
C ASP A 8 -9.17 10.28 0.04
N TRP A 9 -8.74 9.23 -0.65
CA TRP A 9 -7.97 8.14 -0.07
C TRP A 9 -6.59 8.03 -0.70
N ASN A 10 -5.63 7.63 0.12
CA ASN A 10 -4.31 7.19 -0.28
C ASN A 10 -4.32 5.66 -0.35
N VAL A 11 -4.42 5.11 -1.55
CA VAL A 11 -4.42 3.66 -1.77
C VAL A 11 -3.00 3.20 -1.96
N LEU A 12 -2.59 2.20 -1.17
CA LEU A 12 -1.30 1.55 -1.19
C LEU A 12 -1.47 0.11 -1.66
N ALA A 13 -0.58 -0.32 -2.54
CA ALA A 13 -0.45 -1.68 -3.04
C ALA A 13 0.98 -2.15 -2.83
N VAL A 14 1.16 -3.22 -2.08
CA VAL A 14 2.43 -3.90 -1.88
C VAL A 14 2.55 -4.98 -2.94
N ILE A 15 3.39 -4.72 -3.93
CA ILE A 15 3.62 -5.55 -5.10
C ILE A 15 4.87 -6.40 -4.88
N TYR A 16 4.73 -7.72 -4.95
CA TYR A 16 5.84 -8.64 -5.02
C TYR A 16 6.43 -8.65 -6.43
N GLN A 17 7.73 -8.37 -6.57
CA GLN A 17 8.38 -8.43 -7.88
C GLN A 17 9.11 -9.75 -8.08
N ARG A 18 9.89 -10.18 -7.10
CA ARG A 18 10.77 -11.36 -7.14
C ARG A 18 11.15 -11.72 -5.70
N GLN A 19 11.73 -12.92 -5.50
CA GLN A 19 12.09 -13.42 -4.17
C GLN A 19 12.80 -12.33 -3.38
N ASP A 20 12.27 -12.01 -2.20
CA ASP A 20 12.79 -10.98 -1.28
C ASP A 20 12.72 -9.51 -1.75
N LEU A 21 12.14 -9.24 -2.92
CA LEU A 21 11.99 -7.88 -3.44
C LEU A 21 10.52 -7.51 -3.58
N TYR A 22 10.12 -6.58 -2.71
CA TYR A 22 8.77 -6.06 -2.63
C TYR A 22 8.80 -4.56 -2.93
N GLN A 23 7.76 -4.05 -3.57
CA GLN A 23 7.61 -2.64 -3.91
C GLN A 23 6.28 -2.15 -3.34
N VAL A 24 6.31 -1.02 -2.63
CA VAL A 24 5.09 -0.34 -2.21
C VAL A 24 4.77 0.74 -3.23
N SER A 25 3.60 0.66 -3.83
CA SER A 25 3.06 1.72 -4.68
C SER A 25 1.90 2.39 -3.96
N GLY A 26 1.99 3.70 -3.76
CA GLY A 26 0.91 4.54 -3.25
C GLY A 26 0.36 5.42 -4.36
N GLN A 27 -0.95 5.63 -4.33
CA GLN A 27 -1.66 6.54 -5.21
C GLN A 27 -2.70 7.30 -4.42
N ARG A 28 -2.70 8.63 -4.58
CA ARG A 28 -3.76 9.50 -4.06
C ARG A 28 -4.91 9.52 -5.06
N VAL A 29 -6.12 9.25 -4.58
CA VAL A 29 -7.33 9.13 -5.40
C VAL A 29 -8.52 9.74 -4.68
N LYS A 30 -9.51 10.20 -5.46
CA LYS A 30 -10.69 10.89 -4.93
C LYS A 30 -11.98 10.27 -5.44
N GLY A 31 -12.98 10.21 -4.57
CA GLY A 31 -14.33 9.77 -4.91
C GLY A 31 -14.34 8.38 -5.53
N LYS A 32 -15.02 8.22 -6.67
CA LYS A 32 -15.17 6.93 -7.37
C LYS A 32 -13.84 6.33 -7.84
N GLU A 33 -12.81 7.14 -8.06
CA GLU A 33 -11.48 6.62 -8.41
C GLU A 33 -10.80 5.91 -7.25
N ALA A 34 -11.17 6.23 -6.00
CA ALA A 34 -10.66 5.55 -4.82
C ALA A 34 -11.09 4.08 -4.79
N ASP A 35 -12.37 3.82 -5.05
CA ASP A 35 -12.89 2.46 -5.12
C ASP A 35 -12.24 1.69 -6.29
N LYS A 36 -12.02 2.33 -7.44
CA LYS A 36 -11.33 1.73 -8.59
C LYS A 36 -9.86 1.41 -8.31
N ALA A 37 -9.13 2.32 -7.66
CA ALA A 37 -7.73 2.09 -7.29
C ALA A 37 -7.61 1.00 -6.23
N ARG A 38 -8.53 0.96 -5.26
CA ARG A 38 -8.62 -0.14 -4.28
C ARG A 38 -8.85 -1.48 -4.96
N ASP A 39 -9.83 -1.55 -5.84
CA ASP A 39 -10.17 -2.78 -6.55
C ASP A 39 -9.03 -3.24 -7.47
N GLY A 40 -8.39 -2.29 -8.16
CA GLY A 40 -7.17 -2.56 -8.95
C GLY A 40 -6.00 -3.05 -8.10
N ALA A 41 -5.77 -2.47 -6.93
CA ALA A 41 -4.73 -2.94 -6.00
C ALA A 41 -5.02 -4.36 -5.51
N LYS A 42 -6.27 -4.66 -5.14
CA LYS A 42 -6.71 -5.98 -4.68
C LYS A 42 -6.62 -7.03 -5.78
N GLY A 43 -7.02 -6.68 -7.01
CA GLY A 43 -7.07 -7.56 -8.18
C GLY A 43 -5.75 -7.73 -8.94
N HIS A 44 -4.70 -7.03 -8.53
CA HIS A 44 -3.41 -7.16 -9.19
C HIS A 44 -2.70 -8.45 -8.74
N SER A 45 -2.33 -9.31 -9.69
CA SER A 45 -1.80 -10.67 -9.46
C SER A 45 -0.56 -10.73 -8.57
N ARG A 46 0.21 -9.64 -8.53
CA ARG A 46 1.43 -9.52 -7.71
C ARG A 46 1.22 -8.76 -6.40
N THR A 47 0.03 -8.22 -6.14
CA THR A 47 -0.21 -7.49 -4.90
C THR A 47 -0.40 -8.46 -3.75
N ILE A 48 0.53 -8.47 -2.81
CA ILE A 48 0.46 -9.32 -1.62
C ILE A 48 -0.42 -8.70 -0.54
N TYR A 49 -0.45 -7.38 -0.48
CA TYR A 49 -1.18 -6.62 0.53
C TYR A 49 -1.60 -5.28 -0.03
N TRP A 50 -2.80 -4.83 0.27
CA TRP A 50 -3.28 -3.51 -0.09
C TRP A 50 -3.85 -2.82 1.14
N ALA A 51 -3.80 -1.49 1.14
CA ALA A 51 -4.32 -0.69 2.22
C ALA A 51 -4.77 0.67 1.72
N ALA A 52 -5.96 1.11 2.13
CA ALA A 52 -6.47 2.46 1.91
C ALA A 52 -6.31 3.26 3.19
N PHE A 53 -5.70 4.43 3.07
CA PHE A 53 -5.54 5.39 4.15
C PHE A 53 -6.31 6.66 3.82
N ASP A 54 -6.76 7.37 4.85
CA ASP A 54 -7.32 8.71 4.72
C ASP A 54 -6.20 9.73 4.42
N GLN A 55 -6.56 10.96 4.02
CA GLN A 55 -5.60 12.05 3.85
C GLN A 55 -4.78 12.34 5.11
N LYS A 56 -5.30 12.03 6.30
CA LYS A 56 -4.57 12.18 7.57
C LYS A 56 -3.61 11.03 7.90
N GLY A 57 -3.42 10.07 6.98
CA GLY A 57 -2.57 8.89 7.20
C GLY A 57 -3.17 7.85 8.14
N SER A 58 -4.48 7.94 8.42
CA SER A 58 -5.19 6.92 9.20
C SER A 58 -5.60 5.76 8.30
N LEU A 59 -5.32 4.52 8.71
CA LEU A 59 -5.74 3.33 7.97
C LEU A 59 -7.26 3.24 7.98
N VAL A 60 -7.88 3.28 6.81
CA VAL A 60 -9.33 3.14 6.62
C VAL A 60 -9.67 1.67 6.40
N GLU A 61 -8.93 1.01 5.53
CA GLU A 61 -9.16 -0.39 5.16
C GLU A 61 -7.85 -1.02 4.69
N GLY A 62 -7.70 -2.33 4.82
CA GLY A 62 -6.59 -3.04 4.23
C GLY A 62 -6.77 -4.55 4.33
N GLY A 63 -5.99 -5.28 3.56
CA GLY A 63 -6.04 -6.72 3.57
C GLY A 63 -5.12 -7.37 2.53
N PRO A 64 -5.12 -8.72 2.49
CA PRO A 64 -4.38 -9.46 1.49
C PRO A 64 -4.90 -9.16 0.07
N GLY A 65 -3.97 -9.10 -0.88
CA GLY A 65 -4.28 -9.06 -2.32
C GLY A 65 -4.19 -10.45 -2.95
N LEU A 66 -4.47 -10.56 -4.25
CA LEU A 66 -4.39 -11.83 -4.97
C LEU A 66 -2.98 -12.47 -4.95
N GLY A 67 -1.93 -11.65 -4.91
CA GLY A 67 -0.55 -12.13 -4.85
C GLY A 67 -0.14 -12.69 -3.48
N ALA A 68 -1.00 -12.61 -2.46
CA ALA A 68 -0.73 -13.17 -1.14
C ALA A 68 -0.46 -14.68 -1.17
N ASP A 69 -1.02 -15.40 -2.15
CA ASP A 69 -0.81 -16.84 -2.35
C ASP A 69 0.62 -17.18 -2.79
N HIS A 70 1.30 -16.23 -3.45
CA HIS A 70 2.68 -16.41 -3.93
C HIS A 70 3.74 -16.21 -2.85
N VAL A 71 3.35 -15.77 -1.64
CA VAL A 71 4.27 -15.51 -0.54
C VAL A 71 3.84 -16.23 0.73
N PRO A 72 4.77 -16.55 1.64
CA PRO A 72 4.42 -17.12 2.93
C PRO A 72 3.42 -16.26 3.69
N ALA A 73 2.42 -16.89 4.33
CA ALA A 73 1.38 -16.18 5.09
C ALA A 73 1.95 -15.30 6.23
N GLU A 74 3.15 -15.61 6.73
CA GLU A 74 3.90 -14.78 7.68
C GLU A 74 4.24 -13.40 7.11
N ILE A 75 4.55 -13.28 5.81
CA ILE A 75 4.87 -12.01 5.14
C ILE A 75 3.63 -11.12 5.13
N VAL A 76 2.47 -11.69 4.79
CA VAL A 76 1.19 -10.98 4.78
C VAL A 76 0.80 -10.52 6.19
N LYS A 77 0.89 -11.41 7.19
CA LYS A 77 0.64 -11.08 8.61
C LYS A 77 1.59 -10.01 9.13
N ARG A 78 2.86 -10.09 8.73
CA ARG A 78 3.86 -9.09 9.08
C ARG A 78 3.52 -7.75 8.45
N MET A 79 3.06 -7.75 7.20
CA MET A 79 2.64 -6.53 6.51
C MET A 79 1.40 -5.90 7.12
N ASP A 80 0.38 -6.67 7.51
CA ASP A 80 -0.77 -6.14 8.27
C ASP A 80 -0.36 -5.39 9.55
N ARG A 81 0.65 -5.89 10.27
CA ARG A 81 1.18 -5.26 11.48
C ARG A 81 2.05 -4.04 11.17
N GLU A 82 2.95 -4.16 10.19
CA GLU A 82 3.94 -3.13 9.88
C GLU A 82 3.41 -2.05 8.93
N ILE A 83 2.30 -2.23 8.20
CA ILE A 83 1.84 -1.24 7.21
C ILE A 83 1.61 0.16 7.83
N ARG A 84 1.26 0.21 9.13
CA ARG A 84 1.04 1.46 9.87
C ARG A 84 2.32 2.08 10.43
N THR A 85 3.41 1.33 10.52
CA THR A 85 4.67 1.75 11.17
C THR A 85 5.87 1.67 10.24
N ASN A 86 5.70 1.08 9.05
CA ASN A 86 6.77 0.88 8.08
C ASN A 86 7.21 2.23 7.50
N ARG A 87 8.52 2.48 7.57
CA ARG A 87 9.09 3.76 7.13
C ARG A 87 8.83 4.05 5.65
N THR A 88 8.89 3.05 4.77
CA THR A 88 8.57 3.22 3.35
C THR A 88 7.12 3.63 3.16
N VAL A 89 6.19 3.03 3.90
CA VAL A 89 4.76 3.36 3.81
C VAL A 89 4.51 4.78 4.31
N LEU A 90 5.04 5.13 5.48
CA LEU A 90 4.91 6.48 6.05
C LEU A 90 5.50 7.56 5.14
N ASP A 91 6.65 7.26 4.51
CA ASP A 91 7.30 8.18 3.57
C ASP A 91 6.47 8.37 2.30
N ILE A 92 5.86 7.30 1.77
CA ILE A 92 4.92 7.40 0.65
C ILE A 92 3.68 8.20 1.05
N LEU A 93 3.08 7.91 2.19
CA LEU A 93 1.90 8.64 2.69
C LEU A 93 2.19 10.13 2.82
N LYS A 94 3.35 10.49 3.36
CA LYS A 94 3.79 11.88 3.50
C LYS A 94 4.00 12.56 2.14
N ALA A 95 4.61 11.87 1.17
CA ALA A 95 4.79 12.41 -0.18
C ALA A 95 3.46 12.59 -0.94
N LEU A 96 2.50 11.69 -0.73
CA LEU A 96 1.14 11.81 -1.29
C LEU A 96 0.35 12.94 -0.59
N GLU A 97 0.57 13.15 0.70
CA GLU A 97 -0.04 14.23 1.49
C GLU A 97 0.35 15.61 0.94
N THR A 98 1.65 15.83 0.66
CA THR A 98 2.20 17.10 0.13
C THR A 98 1.77 17.42 -1.31
N LYS A 99 1.08 16.51 -2.00
CA LYS A 99 0.69 16.63 -3.42
C LYS A 99 1.87 16.84 -4.37
N GLU A 100 3.08 16.47 -3.97
CA GLU A 100 4.24 16.55 -4.84
C GLU A 100 4.11 15.56 -6.01
N THR A 101 3.41 14.44 -5.77
CA THR A 101 3.02 13.48 -6.81
C THR A 101 1.68 12.81 -6.48
N ASP A 102 0.89 12.50 -7.51
CA ASP A 102 -0.34 11.71 -7.37
C ASP A 102 -0.06 10.21 -7.22
N LYS A 103 1.13 9.76 -7.63
CA LYS A 103 1.57 8.36 -7.60
C LYS A 103 3.03 8.26 -7.22
N LEU A 104 3.33 7.35 -6.29
CA LEU A 104 4.69 7.08 -5.87
C LEU A 104 4.89 5.58 -5.70
N ALA A 105 6.04 5.08 -6.13
CA ALA A 105 6.43 3.71 -5.85
C ALA A 105 7.83 3.71 -5.24
N LYS A 106 8.00 2.99 -4.14
CA LYS A 106 9.30 2.80 -3.49
C LYS A 106 9.51 1.32 -3.15
N PRO A 107 10.75 0.81 -3.23
CA PRO A 107 11.05 -0.52 -2.74
C PRO A 107 10.72 -0.60 -1.24
N LEU A 108 9.97 -1.64 -0.86
CA LEU A 108 9.62 -1.90 0.53
C LEU A 108 10.89 -2.26 1.29
N GLN A 109 11.21 -1.46 2.30
CA GLN A 109 12.26 -1.81 3.25
C GLN A 109 11.60 -2.41 4.48
N TRP A 110 11.90 -3.67 4.75
CA TRP A 110 11.48 -4.32 5.98
C TRP A 110 12.41 -3.91 7.11
N THR A 111 11.83 -3.69 8.29
CA THR A 111 12.61 -3.42 9.50
C THR A 111 13.49 -4.64 9.80
N GLY A 112 14.81 -4.48 9.69
CA GLY A 112 15.78 -5.59 9.85
C GLY A 112 16.09 -6.41 8.59
N TYR A 113 15.70 -5.95 7.39
CA TYR A 113 16.04 -6.60 6.11
C TYR A 113 16.63 -5.58 5.10
N PRO A 114 17.54 -5.98 4.18
CA PRO A 114 18.12 -7.31 4.03
C PRO A 114 18.87 -7.73 5.29
N LYS A 115 18.77 -9.02 5.64
CA LYS A 115 19.63 -9.64 6.66
C LYS A 115 21.04 -9.22 6.26
N LYS A 116 21.71 -8.39 7.06
CA LYS A 116 23.14 -8.12 6.83
C LYS A 116 23.79 -9.49 6.73
N GLN A 117 24.33 -9.84 5.56
CA GLN A 117 25.26 -10.95 5.46
C GLN A 117 26.42 -10.56 6.37
N GLY A 118 26.44 -11.16 7.55
CA GLY A 118 27.60 -11.17 8.43
C GLY A 118 28.56 -12.24 7.97
#